data_AF-A0A9X2NYY0-F1
#
_entry.id   AF-A0A9X2NYY0-F1
#
_cell.length_a   1.000
_cell.length_b   1.000
_cell.length_c   1.000
_cell.angle_alpha   90.00
_cell.angle_beta   90.00
_cell.angle_gamma   90.00
#
_symmetry.space_group_name_H-M   'P 1'
#
loop_
_entity.id
_entity.type
_entity.pdbx_description
1 polymer ?
#
loop_
_entity_poly.entity_id
_entity_poly.type
_entity_poly.pdbx_seq_one_letter_code
_entity_poly.pdbx_strand_id
1 'polypeptide(L)' 'NDMKYRYILMKGEADGGCLDLLETNFSRERDNAFIQNLTDSVTDFEFRSRKQAEALERARLLNEQAERLKKEANRLGKP' A
#
# COMPACT_ATOMS: atom_id res chain seq x y z
N ASN A 1 -0.42 10.14 13.24
CA ASN A 1 -0.53 9.93 11.78
C ASN A 1 -1.89 10.47 11.37
N ASP A 2 -1.92 11.52 10.55
CA ASP A 2 -3.16 12.25 10.22
C ASP A 2 -3.92 11.55 9.07
N MET A 3 -5.23 11.35 9.22
CA MET A 3 -6.03 10.62 8.23
C MET A 3 -6.13 11.40 6.90
N LYS A 4 -6.13 12.75 6.97
CA LYS A 4 -6.10 13.62 5.78
C LYS A 4 -4.85 13.37 4.95
N TYR A 5 -3.68 13.31 5.61
CA TYR A 5 -2.41 13.00 4.94
C TYR A 5 -2.38 11.61 4.30
N ARG A 6 -2.87 10.57 5.00
CA ARG A 6 -2.92 9.21 4.46
C ARG A 6 -3.85 9.11 3.24
N TYR A 7 -4.98 9.82 3.26
CA TYR A 7 -5.87 9.88 2.11
C TYR A 7 -5.22 10.54 0.90
N ILE A 8 -4.51 11.65 1.09
CA ILE A 8 -3.74 12.31 0.02
C ILE A 8 -2.71 11.34 -0.58
N LEU A 9 -1.95 10.63 0.27
CA LEU A 9 -1.00 9.61 -0.18
C LEU A 9 -1.69 8.49 -0.98
N MET A 10 -2.86 8.02 -0.52
CA MET A 10 -3.63 7.00 -1.22
C MET A 10 -4.11 7.49 -2.59
N LYS A 11 -4.56 8.74 -2.70
CA LYS A 11 -5.06 9.32 -3.96
C LYS A 11 -3.93 9.62 -4.95
N GLY A 12 -2.71 9.82 -4.45
CA GLY A 12 -1.54 10.13 -5.27
C GLY A 12 -1.51 11.57 -5.81
N GLU A 13 -2.43 12.42 -5.34
CA GLU A 13 -2.58 13.80 -5.78
C GLU A 13 -3.03 14.69 -4.61
N ALA A 14 -2.55 15.93 -4.59
CA ALA A 14 -2.86 16.94 -3.59
C ALA A 14 -3.15 18.27 -4.28
N ASP A 15 -4.39 18.44 -4.76
CA ASP A 15 -4.85 19.73 -5.28
C ASP A 15 -5.58 20.54 -4.20
N GLY A 16 -5.81 21.82 -4.49
CA GLY A 16 -6.47 22.74 -3.56
C GLY A 16 -7.90 22.29 -3.20
N GLY A 17 -8.63 21.72 -4.15
CA GLY A 17 -9.98 21.23 -3.93
C GLY A 17 -10.04 20.04 -2.96
N CYS A 18 -9.09 19.12 -3.05
CA CYS A 18 -8.94 18.01 -2.12
C CYS A 18 -8.65 18.52 -0.71
N LEU A 19 -7.74 19.48 -0.56
CA LEU A 19 -7.42 20.08 0.74
C LEU A 19 -8.64 20.80 1.34
N ASP A 20 -9.35 21.61 0.55
CA ASP A 20 -10.54 22.34 1.01
C ASP A 20 -11.67 21.39 1.42
N LEU A 21 -11.88 20.31 0.67
CA LEU A 21 -12.85 19.26 1.00
C LEU A 21 -12.50 18.60 2.34
N LEU A 22 -11.23 18.22 2.53
CA LEU A 22 -10.77 17.57 3.76
C LEU A 22 -10.88 18.52 4.96
N GLU A 23 -10.46 19.79 4.84
CA GLU A 23 -10.59 20.76 5.93
C GLU A 23 -12.05 21.04 6.29
N THR A 24 -12.92 21.15 5.29
CA THR A 24 -14.35 21.39 5.51
C THR A 24 -14.96 20.21 6.27
N ASN A 25 -14.76 18.99 5.81
CA ASN A 25 -15.39 17.82 6.41
C ASN A 25 -14.76 17.39 7.74
N PHE A 26 -13.43 17.53 7.93
CA PHE A 26 -12.79 17.12 9.19
C PHE A 26 -12.86 18.18 10.29
N SER A 27 -12.90 19.46 9.93
CA SER A 27 -12.76 20.54 10.90
C SER A 27 -13.99 21.44 11.00
N ARG A 28 -14.53 21.90 9.87
CA ARG A 28 -15.66 22.86 9.89
C ARG A 28 -17.00 22.19 10.13
N GLU A 29 -17.40 21.30 9.23
CA GLU A 29 -18.69 20.63 9.25
C GLU A 29 -18.67 19.37 10.10
N ARG A 30 -17.49 18.73 10.23
CA ARG A 30 -17.32 17.47 10.97
C ARG A 30 -18.31 16.40 10.50
N ASP A 31 -18.42 16.23 9.18
CA ASP A 31 -19.25 15.20 8.58
C ASP A 31 -18.71 13.81 8.94
N ASN A 32 -19.32 13.21 9.94
CA ASN A 32 -18.90 11.90 10.44
C ASN A 32 -19.09 10.79 9.43
N ALA A 33 -20.08 10.88 8.53
CA ALA A 33 -20.28 9.88 7.49
C ALA A 33 -19.15 9.96 6.46
N PHE A 34 -18.76 11.17 6.05
CA PHE A 34 -17.60 11.36 5.19
C PHE A 34 -16.30 10.86 5.85
N ILE A 35 -16.06 11.24 7.10
CA ILE A 35 -14.86 10.85 7.85
C ILE A 35 -14.76 9.33 7.99
N GLN A 36 -15.87 8.65 8.28
CA GLN A 36 -15.92 7.19 8.39
C GLN A 36 -15.62 6.53 7.04
N ASN A 37 -16.34 6.92 5.98
CA ASN A 37 -16.12 6.36 4.64
C ASN A 37 -14.68 6.56 4.15
N LEU A 38 -14.10 7.73 4.42
CA LEU A 38 -12.71 8.02 4.08
C LEU A 38 -11.73 7.16 4.88
N THR A 39 -11.97 7.02 6.19
CA THR A 39 -11.15 6.18 7.08
C THR A 39 -11.17 4.71 6.64
N ASP A 40 -12.35 4.19 6.30
CA ASP A 40 -12.52 2.81 5.84
C ASP A 40 -11.77 2.60 4.52
N SER A 41 -11.95 3.52 3.56
CA SER A 41 -11.27 3.46 2.26
C SER A 41 -9.75 3.46 2.39
N VAL A 42 -9.20 4.34 3.23
CA VAL A 42 -7.75 4.41 3.49
C VAL A 42 -7.24 3.14 4.15
N THR A 43 -7.99 2.62 5.13
CA THR A 43 -7.60 1.42 5.88
C THR A 43 -7.59 0.18 4.98
N ASP A 44 -8.62 0.02 4.15
CA ASP A 44 -8.74 -1.08 3.20
C ASP A 44 -7.64 -1.04 2.13
N PHE A 45 -7.37 0.15 1.59
CA PHE A 45 -6.29 0.34 0.62
C PHE A 45 -4.94 -0.07 1.21
N GLU A 46 -4.61 0.44 2.40
CA GLU A 46 -3.34 0.11 3.03
C GLU A 46 -3.22 -1.37 3.39
N PHE A 47 -4.31 -1.99 3.86
CA PHE A 47 -4.33 -3.42 4.14
C PHE A 47 -4.00 -4.23 2.88
N ARG A 48 -4.67 -3.93 1.77
CA ARG A 48 -4.43 -4.62 0.49
C ARG A 48 -3.04 -4.33 -0.07
N SER A 49 -2.56 -3.10 0.03
CA SER A 49 -1.22 -2.71 -0.40
C SER A 49 -0.15 -3.48 0.37
N ARG A 50 -0.30 -3.64 1.70
CA ARG A 50 0.62 -4.45 2.51
C ARG A 50 0.60 -5.92 2.09
N LYS A 51 -0.59 -6.51 1.91
CA LYS A 51 -0.72 -7.91 1.47
C LYS A 51 -0.13 -8.18 0.10
N GLN A 52 -0.27 -7.22 -0.82
CA GLN A 52 0.36 -7.32 -2.13
C GLN A 52 1.89 -7.24 -2.03
N ALA A 53 2.43 -6.29 -1.25
CA ALA A 53 3.87 -6.17 -1.04
C ALA A 53 4.46 -7.43 -0.37
N GLU A 54 3.80 -7.99 0.64
CA GLU A 54 4.18 -9.25 1.28
C GLU A 54 4.23 -10.42 0.28
N ALA A 55 3.22 -10.52 -0.60
CA ALA A 55 3.16 -11.58 -1.62
C ALA A 55 4.28 -11.43 -2.66
N LEU A 56 4.57 -10.20 -3.09
CA LEU A 56 5.66 -9.91 -4.03
C LEU A 56 7.02 -10.24 -3.42
N GLU A 57 7.27 -9.88 -2.17
CA GLU A 57 8.53 -10.20 -1.49
C GLU A 57 8.69 -11.70 -1.31
N ARG A 58 7.62 -12.42 -0.97
CA ARG A 58 7.65 -13.89 -0.90
C ARG A 58 7.98 -14.52 -2.25
N ALA A 59 7.39 -14.02 -3.33
CA ALA A 59 7.69 -14.49 -4.69
C ALA A 59 9.16 -14.23 -5.07
N ARG A 60 9.70 -13.05 -4.69
CA ARG A 60 11.11 -12.70 -4.89
C ARG A 60 12.05 -13.68 -4.20
N LEU A 61 11.79 -14.01 -2.93
CA LEU A 61 12.60 -14.95 -2.15
C LEU A 61 12.56 -16.38 -2.72
N LEU A 62 11.39 -16.85 -3.15
CA LEU A 62 11.26 -18.15 -3.80
C LEU A 62 12.03 -18.22 -5.12
N ASN A 63 11.97 -17.15 -5.92
CA ASN A 63 12.71 -17.06 -7.17
C ASN A 63 14.24 -17.06 -6.93
N GLU A 64 14.72 -16.33 -5.91
CA GLU A 64 16.12 -16.39 -5.53
C GLU A 64 16.56 -17.79 -5.08
N GLN A 65 15.74 -18.50 -4.30
CA GLN A 65 16.04 -19.85 -3.87
C GLN A 65 16.11 -20.82 -5.05
N ALA A 66 15.16 -20.72 -6.00
CA ALA A 66 15.17 -21.53 -7.22
C ALA A 66 16.44 -21.31 -8.06
N GLU A 67 16.87 -20.05 -8.22
CA GLU A 67 18.10 -19.72 -8.95
C GLU A 67 19.37 -20.24 -8.24
N ARG A 68 19.41 -20.24 -6.90
CA ARG A 68 20.53 -20.85 -6.14
C ARG A 68 20.60 -22.36 -6.38
N LEU A 69 19.47 -23.05 -6.25
CA LEU A 69 19.38 -24.50 -6.47
C LEU A 69 19.77 -24.88 -7.91
N LYS A 70 19.32 -24.09 -8.91
CA LYS A 70 19.71 -24.28 -10.31
C LYS A 70 21.22 -24.15 -10.51
N LYS A 71 21.87 -23.17 -9.86
CA LYS A 71 23.33 -23.00 -9.90
C LYS A 71 24.06 -24.16 -9.23
N GLU A 72 23.58 -24.65 -8.09
CA GLU A 72 24.16 -25.80 -7.39
C GLU A 72 24.04 -27.08 -8.23
N ALA A 73 22.86 -27.37 -8.78
CA ALA A 73 22.65 -28.50 -9.69
C ALA A 73 23.59 -28.43 -10.91
N ASN A 74 23.73 -27.25 -11.52
CA ASN A 74 24.67 -27.05 -12.62
C ASN A 74 26.14 -27.19 -12.24
N ARG A 75 26.51 -27.01 -10.96
CA ARG A 75 27.88 -27.28 -10.47
C ARG A 75 28.11 -28.77 -10.26
N LEU A 76 27.11 -29.49 -9.76
CA LEU A 76 27.16 -30.94 -9.49
C LEU A 76 27.03 -31.79 -10.76
N GLY A 77 26.38 -31.28 -11.81
CA GLY A 77 26.18 -31.97 -13.08
C GLY A 77 27.30 -31.75 -14.11
N LYS A 78 28.38 -31.05 -13.77
CA LYS A 78 29.59 -31.00 -14.61
C LYS A 78 30.45 -32.22 -14.29
N PRO A 79 30.87 -33.01 -15.30
CA PRO A 79 31.73 -34.17 -15.11
C PRO A 79 33.11 -33.80 -14.53
#